data_AF-A0A0C9N4Y2-F1
#
_entry.id   AF-A0A0C9N4Y2-F1
#
_cell.length_a   1.000
_cell.length_b   1.000
_cell.length_c   1.000
_cell.angle_alpha   90.00
_cell.angle_beta   90.00
_cell.angle_gamma   90.00
#
_symmetry.space_group_name_H-M   'P 1'
#
loop_
_entity.id
_entity.type
_entity.pdbx_description
1 polymer ?
#
loop_
_entity_poly.entity_id
_entity_poly.type
_entity_poly.pdbx_seq_one_letter_code
_entity_poly.pdbx_strand_id
1 'polypeptide(L)' 'MQINQLDRAYRYDGIDLPVPPHLAHDPQALRAYHATLYPAILNAETVDVGVTGGVHVTEYRRAVGTKG' A
#
# COMPACT_ATOMS: atom_id res chain seq x y z
N MET A 1 13.10 -14.98 17.43
CA MET A 1 12.41 -13.68 17.42
C MET A 1 11.17 -13.83 16.56
N GLN A 2 9.98 -13.79 17.15
CA GLN A 2 8.72 -13.87 16.43
C GLN A 2 8.36 -12.45 15.99
N ILE A 3 8.54 -12.15 14.71
CA ILE A 3 8.07 -10.89 14.14
C ILE A 3 6.55 -11.00 14.15
N ASN A 4 5.88 -10.29 15.06
CA ASN A 4 4.44 -10.08 14.92
C ASN A 4 4.25 -9.36 13.59
N GLN A 5 3.81 -10.11 12.58
CA GLN A 5 3.38 -9.54 11.32
C GLN A 5 2.09 -8.78 11.63
N LEU A 6 2.24 -7.49 11.95
CA LEU A 6 1.10 -6.59 12.00
C LEU A 6 0.41 -6.69 10.64
N ASP A 7 -0.90 -6.93 10.64
CA ASP A 7 -1.70 -6.87 9.42
C ASP A 7 -1.46 -5.52 8.74
N ARG A 8 -1.19 -5.56 7.44
CA ARG A 8 -0.90 -4.37 6.65
C ARG A 8 -2.14 -3.99 5.86
N ALA A 9 -2.55 -2.74 5.99
CA ALA A 9 -3.58 -2.15 5.15
C ALA A 9 -2.91 -1.23 4.13
N TYR A 10 -3.39 -1.30 2.88
CA TYR A 10 -2.92 -0.43 1.82
C TYR A 10 -4.03 0.52 1.41
N ARG A 11 -3.70 1.78 1.16
CA ARG A 11 -4.63 2.80 0.71
C ARG A 11 -4.14 3.46 -0.55
N TYR A 12 -5.07 3.88 -1.41
CA TYR A 12 -4.76 4.70 -2.57
C TYR A 12 -5.88 5.72 -2.75
N ASP A 13 -5.54 7.00 -2.72
CA ASP A 13 -6.51 8.09 -2.95
C ASP A 13 -7.71 8.04 -1.97
N GLY A 14 -7.47 7.61 -0.72
CA GLY A 14 -8.51 7.40 0.29
C GLY A 14 -9.30 6.08 0.17
N ILE A 15 -9.00 5.24 -0.83
CA ILE A 15 -9.62 3.93 -1.03
C ILE A 15 -8.78 2.86 -0.34
N ASP A 16 -9.41 2.03 0.49
CA ASP A 16 -8.78 0.82 1.05
C ASP A 16 -8.59 -0.23 -0.05
N LEU A 17 -7.35 -0.67 -0.23
CA LEU A 17 -6.98 -1.64 -1.25
C LEU A 17 -7.07 -3.07 -0.72
N PRO A 18 -7.52 -4.02 -1.55
CA PRO A 18 -7.59 -5.42 -1.16
C PRO A 18 -6.21 -6.02 -0.94
N VAL A 19 -6.02 -6.74 0.16
CA VAL A 19 -4.77 -7.44 0.49
C VAL A 19 -5.03 -8.95 0.49
N PRO A 20 -4.76 -9.65 -0.63
CA PRO A 20 -4.94 -11.10 -0.69
C PRO A 20 -4.00 -11.78 0.32
N PRO A 21 -4.47 -12.77 1.12
CA PRO A 21 -3.65 -13.41 2.16
C PRO A 21 -2.35 -14.02 1.64
N HIS A 22 -2.36 -14.55 0.41
CA HIS A 22 -1.18 -15.14 -0.23
C HIS A 22 -0.14 -14.10 -0.68
N LEU A 23 -0.51 -12.81 -0.74
CA LEU A 23 0.38 -11.69 -1.07
C LEU A 23 0.70 -10.82 0.15
N ALA A 24 0.01 -11.02 1.29
CA ALA A 24 0.14 -10.18 2.49
C ALA A 24 1.58 -10.01 3.01
N HIS A 25 2.47 -10.95 2.67
CA HIS A 25 3.87 -10.97 3.09
C HIS A 25 4.85 -10.52 2.00
N ASP A 26 4.36 -10.17 0.81
CA ASP A 26 5.17 -9.69 -0.31
C ASP A 26 4.68 -8.29 -0.76
N PRO A 27 5.31 -7.22 -0.23
CA PRO A 27 4.96 -5.85 -0.58
C PRO A 27 5.13 -5.53 -2.07
N GLN A 28 6.07 -6.20 -2.75
CA GLN A 28 6.31 -5.98 -4.19
C GLN A 28 5.21 -6.62 -5.02
N ALA A 29 4.83 -7.87 -4.72
CA ALA A 29 3.72 -8.53 -5.38
C ALA A 29 2.38 -7.85 -5.07
N LEU A 30 2.17 -7.36 -3.84
CA LEU A 30 1.01 -6.52 -3.51
C LEU A 30 0.97 -5.25 -4.33
N ARG A 31 2.10 -4.52 -4.43
CA ARG A 31 2.15 -3.30 -5.26
C ARG A 31 1.84 -3.62 -6.72
N ALA A 32 2.36 -4.72 -7.26
CA ALA A 32 2.06 -5.16 -8.62
C ALA A 32 0.57 -5.48 -8.80
N TYR A 33 -0.03 -6.21 -7.85
CA TYR A 33 -1.46 -6.50 -7.81
C TYR A 33 -2.29 -5.21 -7.75
N HIS A 34 -1.99 -4.29 -6.84
CA HIS A 34 -2.67 -3.00 -6.75
C HIS A 34 -2.51 -2.17 -8.03
N ALA A 35 -1.34 -2.22 -8.67
CA ALA A 35 -1.10 -1.56 -9.95
C ALA A 35 -1.94 -2.14 -11.11
N THR A 36 -2.36 -3.41 -11.04
CA THR A 36 -3.32 -3.95 -12.02
C THR A 36 -4.71 -3.31 -11.90
N LEU A 37 -5.09 -2.88 -10.68
CA LEU A 37 -6.35 -2.19 -10.41
C LEU A 37 -6.22 -0.68 -10.68
N TYR A 38 -5.10 -0.09 -10.27
CA TYR A 38 -4.81 1.34 -10.37
C TYR A 38 -3.39 1.55 -10.94
N PRO A 39 -3.23 1.65 -12.28
CA PRO A 39 -1.92 1.72 -12.93
C PRO A 39 -1.01 2.86 -12.44
N ALA A 40 -1.61 3.96 -11.96
CA ALA A 40 -0.88 5.09 -11.38
C ALA A 40 -0.10 4.73 -10.10
N ILE A 41 -0.42 3.61 -9.44
CA ILE A 41 0.34 3.10 -8.28
C ILE A 41 1.79 2.77 -8.66
N LEU A 42 2.08 2.40 -9.92
CA LEU A 42 3.45 2.12 -10.36
C LEU A 42 4.39 3.30 -10.09
N ASN A 43 3.90 4.52 -10.32
CA ASN A 43 4.64 5.76 -10.13
C ASN A 43 4.26 6.48 -8.82
N ALA A 44 3.46 5.86 -7.96
CA ALA A 44 3.03 6.46 -6.70
C ALA A 44 4.13 6.37 -5.63
N GLU A 45 4.24 7.41 -4.82
CA GLU A 45 5.04 7.39 -3.62
C GLU A 45 4.36 6.54 -2.55
N THR A 46 5.15 5.82 -1.76
CA THR A 46 4.65 5.00 -0.65
C THR A 46 4.86 5.79 0.63
N VAL A 47 3.76 6.14 1.31
CA VAL A 47 3.76 6.89 2.56
C VAL A 47 3.36 5.97 3.70
N ASP A 48 4.19 5.89 4.72
CA ASP A 48 3.83 5.22 5.97
C ASP A 48 2.89 6.11 6.78
N VAL A 49 1.66 5.64 7.00
CA VAL A 49 0.62 6.35 7.77
C VAL A 49 0.65 5.93 9.25
N GLY A 50 1.42 4.90 9.60
CA GLY A 50 1.51 4.34 10.94
C GLY A 50 0.40 3.33 11.23
N VAL A 51 0.24 2.99 12.51
CA VAL A 51 -0.74 2.00 12.96
C VAL A 51 -2.08 2.66 13.25
N THR A 52 -3.13 2.22 12.57
CA THR A 52 -4.51 2.67 12.80
C THR A 52 -5.38 1.45 13.07
N GLY A 53 -6.11 1.42 14.19
CA GLY A 53 -7.02 0.30 14.50
C GLY A 53 -6.34 -1.07 14.63
N GLY A 54 -5.04 -1.10 14.94
CA GLY A 54 -4.26 -2.35 15.07
C GLY A 54 -3.61 -2.84 13.79
N VAL A 55 -3.82 -2.17 12.65
CA VAL A 55 -3.18 -2.50 11.37
C VAL A 55 -2.19 -1.42 10.94
N HIS A 56 -1.09 -1.82 10.31
CA HIS A 56 -0.09 -0.89 9.78
C HIS A 56 -0.56 -0.38 8.42
N VAL A 57 -0.85 0.91 8.32
CA VAL A 57 -1.44 1.52 7.13
C VAL A 57 -0.34 2.13 6.27
N THR A 58 -0.34 1.74 5.01
CA THR A 58 0.54 2.29 3.97
C THR A 58 -0.30 2.94 2.88
N GLU A 59 -0.03 4.19 2.54
CA GLU A 59 -0.76 4.92 1.52
C GLU A 59 0.09 5.13 0.26
N TYR A 60 -0.45 4.78 -0.90
CA TYR A 60 0.09 5.14 -2.20
C TYR A 60 -0.42 6.53 -2.59
N ARG A 61 0.49 7.50 -2.66
CA ARG A 61 0.18 8.87 -3.12
C ARG A 61 0.63 9.04 -4.55
N ARG A 62 -0.29 9.43 -5.43
CA ARG A 62 0.05 9.78 -6.81
C ARG A 62 1.14 10.85 -6.79
N ALA A 63 2.20 10.65 -7.58
CA ALA A 63 3.12 11.72 -7.91
C ALA A 63 2.34 12.79 -8.67
N VAL A 64 1.87 13.82 -7.96
CA VAL A 64 1.39 15.05 -8.58
C VAL A 64 2.64 15.70 -9.17
N GLY A 65 2.83 15.51 -10.48
CA GLY A 65 3.96 16.10 -11.19
C GLY A 65 4.08 17.56 -10.78
N THR A 66 5.22 17.93 -10.22
CA THR A 66 5.57 19.33 -9.99
C THR A 66 5.55 19.98 -11.37
N LYS A 67 4.44 20.63 -11.70
CA LYS A 67 4.37 21.54 -12.84
C LYS A 67 5.31 22.70 -12.51
N GLY A 68 6.56 22.57 -12.92
CA GLY A 68 7.51 23.67 -13.11
C GLY A 68 7.37 24.22 -14.51
#